data_AF-A0AAV6JVI7-F1
#
_entry.id   AF-A0AAV6JVI7-F1
#
_cell.length_a   1.000
_cell.length_b   1.000
_cell.length_c   1.000
_cell.angle_alpha   90.00
_cell.angle_beta   90.00
_cell.angle_gamma   90.00
#
_symmetry.space_group_name_H-M   'P 1'
#
loop_
_entity.id
_entity.type
_entity.pdbx_description
1 polymer ?
#
loop_
_entity_poly.entity_id
_entity_poly.type
_entity_poly.pdbx_seq_one_letter_code
_entity_poly.pdbx_strand_id
1 'polypeptide(L)' 'MWLLSEGFAERVGEWWTSYSVMGKPSFVLAKKLKMLKADLRRWNSEVFGRLEFRKAKVVDAGGMQRNKSEF' A
#
# COMPACT_ATOMS: atom_id res chain seq x y z
N MET A 1 9.42 -8.49 3.75
CA MET A 1 9.05 -8.51 2.31
C MET A 1 8.04 -9.62 2.11
N TRP A 2 6.86 -9.30 1.58
CA TRP A 2 5.66 -10.16 1.56
C TRP A 2 5.80 -11.44 0.73
N LEU A 3 6.67 -11.45 -0.28
CA LEU A 3 6.96 -12.62 -1.11
C LEU A 3 7.57 -13.80 -0.34
N LEU A 4 8.19 -13.54 0.81
CA LEU A 4 8.83 -14.55 1.66
C LEU A 4 7.98 -14.90 2.89
N SER A 5 6.77 -14.33 3.00
CA SER A 5 5.86 -14.65 4.10
C SER A 5 5.27 -16.03 3.90
N GLU A 6 5.27 -16.85 4.96
CA GLU A 6 4.39 -18.02 5.00
C GLU A 6 2.95 -17.59 4.76
N GLY A 7 2.20 -18.40 4.00
CA GLY A 7 0.82 -18.10 3.60
C GLY A 7 0.68 -17.11 2.44
N PHE A 8 1.77 -16.69 1.78
CA PHE A 8 1.70 -15.76 0.63
C PHE A 8 0.76 -16.28 -0.47
N ALA A 9 0.98 -17.51 -0.95
CA ALA A 9 0.21 -18.08 -2.04
C ALA A 9 -1.27 -18.28 -1.67
N GLU A 10 -1.54 -18.74 -0.44
CA GLU A 10 -2.89 -18.92 0.10
C GLU A 10 -3.65 -17.59 0.12
N ARG A 11 -3.06 -16.55 0.72
CA ARG A 11 -3.67 -15.22 0.80
C ARG A 11 -3.92 -14.57 -0.56
N VAL A 12 -2.97 -14.69 -1.49
CA VAL A 12 -3.17 -14.22 -2.87
C VAL A 12 -4.29 -15.00 -3.56
N GLY A 13 -4.39 -16.31 -3.33
CA GLY A 13 -5.46 -17.16 -3.84
C GLY A 13 -6.84 -16.75 -3.33
N GLU A 14 -6.96 -16.49 -2.03
CA GLU A 14 -8.19 -16.00 -1.40
C GLU A 14 -8.65 -14.67 -2.03
N TRP A 15 -7.75 -13.69 -2.15
CA TRP A 15 -8.08 -12.42 -2.79
C TRP A 15 -8.48 -12.60 -4.25
N TRP A 16 -7.71 -13.40 -5.00
CA TRP A 16 -7.95 -13.61 -6.42
C TRP A 16 -9.33 -14.20 -6.72
N THR A 17 -9.75 -15.16 -5.90
CA THR A 17 -11.07 -15.81 -5.99
C THR A 17 -12.19 -14.91 -5.49
N SER A 18 -11.93 -14.05 -4.49
CA SER A 18 -12.89 -13.06 -3.98
C SER A 18 -13.24 -11.95 -4.98
N TYR A 19 -12.34 -11.64 -5.92
CA TYR A 19 -12.55 -10.58 -6.90
C TYR A 19 -13.62 -10.97 -7.93
N SER A 20 -14.82 -10.43 -7.77
CA SER A 20 -15.88 -10.50 -8.78
C SER A 20 -15.74 -9.33 -9.77
N VAL A 21 -15.30 -9.64 -10.99
CA VAL A 21 -15.17 -8.67 -12.08
C VAL A 21 -15.74 -9.29 -13.36
N MET A 22 -16.61 -8.56 -14.04
CA MET A 22 -17.19 -8.96 -15.33
C MET A 22 -16.63 -8.13 -16.48
N GLY A 23 -16.61 -8.70 -17.69
CA GLY A 23 -16.19 -8.02 -18.91
C GLY A 23 -15.32 -8.89 -19.82
N LYS A 24 -14.64 -8.26 -20.78
CA LYS A 24 -13.69 -8.94 -21.66
C LYS A 24 -12.54 -9.54 -20.84
N PRO A 25 -11.96 -10.70 -21.22
CA PRO A 25 -10.89 -11.34 -20.47
C PRO A 25 -9.72 -10.42 -20.13
N SER A 26 -9.30 -9.55 -21.06
CA SER A 26 -8.24 -8.56 -20.84
C SER A 26 -8.60 -7.52 -19.79
N PHE A 27 -9.85 -7.05 -19.77
CA PHE A 27 -10.35 -6.11 -18.76
C PHE A 27 -10.44 -6.75 -17.38
N VAL A 28 -10.99 -7.97 -17.31
CA VAL A 28 -11.10 -8.74 -16.08
C VAL A 28 -9.72 -8.93 -15.46
N LEU A 29 -8.74 -9.36 -16.25
CA LEU A 29 -7.36 -9.54 -15.80
C LEU A 29 -6.76 -8.23 -15.29
N ALA A 30 -6.83 -7.15 -16.07
CA ALA A 30 -6.26 -5.86 -15.69
C ALA A 30 -6.89 -5.29 -14.40
N LYS A 31 -8.20 -5.48 -14.22
CA LYS A 31 -8.91 -5.03 -13.02
C LYS A 31 -8.55 -5.87 -11.80
N LYS A 32 -8.51 -7.20 -11.92
CA LYS A 32 -8.08 -8.10 -10.83
C LYS A 32 -6.65 -7.79 -10.39
N LEU A 33 -5.72 -7.55 -11.32
CA LEU A 33 -4.35 -7.15 -10.99
C LEU A 33 -4.27 -5.80 -10.26
N LYS A 34 -5.11 -4.82 -10.63
CA LYS A 34 -5.20 -3.55 -9.91
C LYS A 34 -5.69 -3.73 -8.47
N MET A 35 -6.67 -4.60 -8.25
CA MET A 35 -7.19 -4.90 -6.91
C MET A 35 -6.12 -5.63 -6.07
N LEU A 36 -5.50 -6.66 -6.66
CA LEU A 36 -4.42 -7.40 -6.01
C LEU A 36 -3.27 -6.50 -5.58
N LYS A 37 -2.86 -5.56 -6.44
CA LYS A 37 -1.83 -4.58 -6.10
C LYS A 37 -2.20 -3.72 -4.88
N ALA A 38 -3.47 -3.34 -4.73
CA ALA A 38 -3.92 -2.54 -3.60
C ALA A 38 -3.88 -3.35 -2.29
N ASP A 39 -4.40 -4.58 -2.31
CA ASP A 39 -4.41 -5.45 -1.13
C ASP A 39 -2.98 -5.83 -0.71
N LEU A 40 -2.08 -6.07 -1.66
CA LEU A 40 -0.67 -6.29 -1.39
C LEU A 40 0.01 -5.09 -0.72
N ARG A 41 -0.30 -3.86 -1.14
CA ARG A 41 0.24 -2.64 -0.49
C ARG A 41 -0.28 -2.49 0.93
N ARG A 42 -1.57 -2.77 1.15
CA ARG A 42 -2.20 -2.76 2.46
C ARG A 42 -1.56 -3.80 3.38
N TRP A 43 -1.50 -5.04 2.94
CA TRP A 43 -0.91 -6.15 3.69
C TRP A 43 0.56 -5.93 3.99
N ASN A 44 1.33 -5.39 3.03
CA ASN A 44 2.71 -5.02 3.28
C ASN A 44 2.85 -3.93 4.36
N SER A 45 1.90 -3.00 4.43
CA SER A 45 1.88 -1.93 5.45
C SER A 45 1.45 -2.45 6.82
N GLU A 46 0.51 -3.39 6.87
CA GLU A 46 0.01 -4.02 8.10
C GLU A 46 1.03 -4.98 8.72
N VAL A 47 1.66 -5.84 7.92
CA VAL A 47 2.61 -6.87 8.40
C VAL A 47 4.01 -6.31 8.62
N PHE A 48 4.52 -5.48 7.69
CA PHE A 48 5.89 -4.98 7.78
C PHE A 48 5.99 -3.57 8.36
N GLY A 49 4.86 -2.92 8.67
CA GLY A 49 4.80 -1.69 9.43
C GLY A 49 5.65 -0.54 8.88
N ARG A 50 5.05 0.37 8.12
CA ARG A 50 5.47 1.79 8.07
C ARG A 50 6.99 2.06 7.89
N LEU A 51 7.69 1.40 6.94
CA LEU A 51 9.04 1.83 6.54
C LEU A 51 9.08 3.30 6.09
N GLU A 52 7.95 3.85 5.63
CA GLU A 52 7.81 5.25 5.22
C GLU A 52 7.64 6.26 6.38
N PHE A 53 7.19 5.85 7.58
CA PHE A 53 7.00 6.79 8.69
C PHE A 53 8.25 7.01 9.55
N ARG A 54 9.32 6.22 9.36
CA ARG A 54 10.62 6.48 10.01
C ARG A 54 11.47 7.55 9.31
N LYS A 55 10.94 8.23 8.29
CA LYS A 55 11.56 9.46 7.76
C LYS A 55 10.93 10.75 8.29
N ALA A 56 9.76 10.69 8.93
CA ALA A 56 9.01 11.89 9.35
C ALA A 56 9.08 12.19 10.87
N LYS A 57 10.01 11.56 11.62
CA LYS A 57 10.21 11.84 13.06
C LYS A 57 11.68 12.11 13.44
N VAL A 58 12.46 12.72 12.54
CA VAL A 58 13.82 13.19 12.87
C VAL A 58 14.05 14.67 12.51
N VAL A 59 13.06 15.39 11.97
CA VAL A 59 13.21 16.83 11.70
C VAL A 59 11.91 17.57 12.02
N ASP A 60 11.59 17.71 13.31
CA ASP A 60 10.87 18.89 13.81
C ASP A 60 11.02 19.02 15.34
N ALA A 61 12.28 19.00 15.79
CA ALA A 61 12.65 19.48 17.11
C ALA A 61 13.76 20.51 16.89
N GLY A 62 13.39 21.63 16.28
CA GLY A 62 14.29 22.77 16.11
C GLY A 62 14.12 23.46 14.76
N GLY A 63 13.46 24.61 14.78
CA GLY A 63 13.77 25.64 13.80
C GLY A 63 12.59 26.39 13.20
N MET A 64 12.38 27.58 13.76
CA MET A 64 12.13 28.80 12.99
C MET A 64 10.68 29.15 12.68
N GLN A 65 10.13 29.94 13.61
CA GLN A 65 9.14 30.98 13.34
C GLN A 65 9.55 31.77 12.09
N ARG A 66 8.68 31.83 11.08
CA ARG A 66 8.74 32.90 10.08
C ARG A 66 7.43 33.66 10.11
N ASN A 67 7.53 34.85 10.68
CA ASN A 67 6.58 35.95 10.62
C ASN A 67 6.08 36.15 9.18
N LYS A 68 4.76 36.26 9.03
CA LYS A 68 4.16 36.78 7.80
C LYS A 68 3.82 38.25 8.05
N SER A 69 4.79 39.11 7.78
CA SER A 69 4.61 40.55 7.63
C SER A 69 4.05 40.83 6.23
N GLU A 70 2.96 41.60 6.21
CA GLU A 70 2.70 42.70 5.27
C GLU A 70 2.95 42.45 3.78
N PHE A 71 1.87 42.16 3.05
CA PHE A 71 1.35 42.97 1.94
C PHE A 71 -0.14 42.66 1.76
#